data_AF-A0AAV6AB06-F1
#
_entry.id   AF-A0AAV6AB06-F1
#
_cell.length_a   1.000
_cell.length_b   1.000
_cell.length_c   1.000
_cell.angle_alpha   90.00
_cell.angle_beta   90.00
_cell.angle_gamma   90.00
#
_symmetry.space_group_name_H-M   'P 1'
#
loop_
_entity.id
_entity.type
_entity.pdbx_description
1 polymer ?
#
loop_
_entity_poly.entity_id
_entity_poly.type
_entity_poly.pdbx_seq_one_letter_code
_entity_poly.pdbx_strand_id
1 'polypeptide(L)'
;MNGFLRPIVAAYLVVAVILVALLVGLPSWAAKSSANKTQVASAAVPAAPKESSSGLHAPAAHPAAAGHEPKHDEARLKRGKEMYDHYCISCHGETGKGDGPGGANLPIKPQDLTVGAVMNPLPHEFLHRVISEGPQSVGLSSLMPPFRPQLSDWQIDEVIEYVRTFAEPAFDPANVLPIAKVREGPVQPIFFSHVIHAGSYQIACQYCHANARRSRAAGIPSVEKCMGCHKVVAAQGNEQVQKLHGYWDKQEPIPWIRVFRLPEYVQFPHVNHIQAGLVCQTCHGRIEAMEQVHARTGQHIGNDLMNLAGMPVPGPKLTMGWCVECHRTVNEKGLVAVQPTRDAWGAAPWPVGADDKKARNAPLECVVCHH
;
A
#
# COMPACT_ATOMS: atom_id res chain seq x y z
N MET A 1 10.73 -41.75 -65.56
CA MET A 1 11.91 -41.59 -64.69
C MET A 1 12.41 -40.16 -64.84
N ASN A 2 12.06 -39.24 -63.94
CA ASN A 2 12.66 -37.89 -63.75
C ASN A 2 11.87 -37.07 -62.71
N GLY A 3 11.67 -37.62 -61.50
CA GLY A 3 10.83 -36.98 -60.46
C GLY A 3 11.38 -37.00 -59.03
N PHE A 4 12.58 -37.55 -58.81
CA PHE A 4 13.08 -37.83 -57.45
C PHE A 4 14.42 -37.18 -57.09
N LEU A 5 14.99 -36.31 -57.95
CA LEU A 5 16.28 -35.65 -57.71
C LEU A 5 16.19 -34.20 -57.22
N ARG A 6 15.00 -33.61 -57.15
CA ARG A 6 14.83 -32.20 -56.73
C ARG A 6 14.95 -31.88 -55.23
N PRO A 7 14.57 -32.75 -54.27
CA PRO A 7 14.66 -32.39 -52.85
C PRO A 7 16.08 -32.56 -52.28
N ILE A 8 16.93 -33.39 -52.89
CA ILE A 8 18.28 -33.67 -52.39
C ILE A 8 19.25 -32.52 -52.74
N VAL A 9 19.13 -31.93 -53.93
CA VAL A 9 19.99 -30.80 -54.36
C VAL A 9 19.71 -29.53 -53.54
N ALA A 10 18.46 -29.31 -53.11
CA ALA A 10 18.08 -28.18 -52.27
C ALA A 10 18.64 -28.29 -50.84
N ALA A 11 18.70 -29.49 -50.27
CA ALA A 11 19.25 -29.71 -48.93
C ALA A 11 20.77 -29.46 -48.87
N TYR A 12 21.52 -29.85 -49.91
CA TYR A 12 22.97 -29.62 -49.97
C TYR A 12 23.34 -28.14 -50.14
N LEU A 13 22.54 -27.35 -50.85
CA LEU A 13 22.79 -25.91 -51.02
C LEU A 13 22.59 -25.13 -49.71
N VAL A 14 21.63 -25.51 -48.87
CA VAL A 14 21.39 -24.85 -47.57
C VAL A 14 22.51 -25.18 -46.57
N VAL A 15 23.00 -26.43 -46.55
CA VAL A 15 24.11 -26.83 -45.67
C VAL A 15 25.44 -26.17 -46.10
N ALA A 16 25.67 -26.01 -47.42
CA ALA A 16 26.87 -25.32 -47.93
C ALA A 16 26.89 -23.83 -47.56
N VAL A 17 25.75 -23.13 -47.58
CA VAL A 17 25.66 -21.70 -47.20
C VAL A 17 25.90 -21.50 -45.70
N ILE A 18 25.43 -22.43 -44.84
CA ILE A 18 25.66 -22.37 -43.39
C ILE A 18 27.14 -22.63 -43.04
N LEU A 19 27.81 -23.53 -43.74
CA LEU A 19 29.25 -23.79 -43.53
C LEU A 19 30.15 -22.64 -43.99
N VAL A 20 29.79 -21.92 -45.06
CA VAL A 20 30.53 -20.72 -45.50
C VAL A 20 30.33 -19.55 -44.53
N ALA A 21 29.14 -19.39 -43.95
CA ALA A 21 28.87 -18.34 -42.95
C ALA A 21 29.61 -18.57 -41.61
N LEU A 22 29.97 -19.82 -41.27
CA LEU A 22 30.76 -20.13 -40.07
C LEU A 22 32.28 -20.01 -40.29
N LEU A 23 32.75 -20.00 -41.54
CA LEU A 23 34.18 -19.86 -41.88
C LEU A 23 34.62 -18.40 -42.12
N VAL A 24 33.69 -17.49 -42.39
CA VAL A 24 33.98 -16.05 -42.52
C VAL A 24 33.67 -15.37 -41.19
N GLY A 25 34.69 -15.36 -40.31
CA GLY A 25 34.61 -14.77 -38.96
C GLY A 25 34.13 -13.32 -38.96
N LEU A 26 33.13 -13.05 -38.12
CA LEU A 26 32.68 -11.70 -37.81
C LEU A 26 33.67 -11.02 -36.85
N PRO A 27 33.97 -9.71 -37.05
CA PRO A 27 35.00 -9.00 -36.32
C PRO A 27 34.62 -8.81 -34.84
N SER A 28 35.59 -9.09 -33.99
CA SER A 28 35.58 -8.90 -32.55
C SER A 28 35.48 -7.41 -32.18
N TRP A 29 34.32 -6.97 -31.70
CA TRP A 29 34.22 -5.69 -31.00
C TRP A 29 34.75 -5.87 -29.58
N ALA A 30 36.04 -5.57 -29.42
CA ALA A 30 36.72 -5.52 -28.14
C ALA A 30 36.13 -4.41 -27.25
N ALA A 31 35.64 -4.81 -26.09
CA ALA A 31 35.36 -3.92 -24.97
C ALA A 31 36.67 -3.23 -24.53
N LYS A 32 36.78 -1.93 -24.75
CA LYS A 32 37.80 -1.09 -24.10
C LYS A 32 37.28 -0.71 -22.71
N SER A 33 37.70 -1.44 -21.68
CA SER A 33 37.68 -0.92 -20.31
C SER A 33 38.76 0.17 -20.22
N SER A 34 38.36 1.44 -20.22
CA SER A 34 39.24 2.51 -19.76
C SER A 34 39.11 2.59 -18.25
N ALA A 35 40.11 2.05 -17.56
CA ALA A 35 40.33 2.32 -16.15
C ALA A 35 40.75 3.78 -16.01
N ASN A 36 39.82 4.66 -15.63
CA ASN A 36 40.18 5.98 -15.14
C ASN A 36 40.35 5.89 -13.62
N LYS A 37 41.60 5.73 -13.18
CA LYS A 37 42.01 6.02 -11.81
C LYS A 37 41.94 7.54 -11.63
N THR A 38 40.94 8.01 -10.90
CA THR A 38 41.01 9.36 -10.31
C THR A 38 40.93 9.22 -8.80
N GLN A 39 41.96 9.74 -8.16
CA GLN A 39 42.20 9.75 -6.72
C GLN A 39 40.99 10.28 -5.94
N VAL A 40 40.64 9.54 -4.89
CA VAL A 40 39.86 10.06 -3.78
C VAL A 40 40.76 11.02 -3.00
N ALA A 41 40.60 12.32 -3.24
CA ALA A 41 41.08 13.35 -2.33
C ALA A 41 39.97 13.63 -1.32
N SER A 42 40.21 13.26 -0.06
CA SER A 42 39.43 13.70 1.09
C SER A 42 39.54 15.23 1.19
N ALA A 43 38.42 15.94 0.97
CA ALA A 43 38.32 17.36 1.21
C ALA A 43 37.32 17.59 2.35
N ALA A 44 37.86 18.09 3.46
CA ALA A 44 37.12 18.53 4.63
C ALA A 44 36.10 19.63 4.28
N VAL A 45 34.96 19.56 4.95
CA VAL A 45 33.87 20.55 4.90
C VAL A 45 34.39 21.93 5.37
N PRO A 46 34.35 22.99 4.55
CA PRO A 46 34.48 24.35 5.03
C PRO A 46 33.12 24.89 5.50
N ALA A 47 33.18 25.68 6.57
CA ALA A 47 32.07 26.22 7.34
C ALA A 47 31.08 27.10 6.55
N ALA A 48 29.85 27.15 7.05
CA ALA A 48 28.75 27.97 6.57
C ALA A 48 29.10 29.46 6.44
N PRO A 49 28.70 30.15 5.35
CA PRO A 49 28.77 31.60 5.28
C PRO A 49 27.65 32.22 6.13
N LYS A 50 28.01 33.26 6.88
CA LYS A 50 27.13 34.07 7.72
C LYS A 50 26.10 34.84 6.87
N GLU A 51 24.94 35.02 7.49
CA GLU A 51 23.77 35.75 6.99
C GLU A 51 24.07 37.11 6.35
N SER A 52 23.34 37.39 5.28
CA SER A 52 23.11 38.72 4.74
C SER A 52 21.60 38.86 4.54
N SER A 53 20.96 39.48 5.52
CA SER A 53 19.54 39.80 5.52
C SER A 53 19.25 40.90 4.50
N SER A 54 18.44 40.60 3.48
CA SER A 54 17.70 41.65 2.75
C SER A 54 16.35 41.15 2.27
N GLY A 55 15.30 41.61 2.97
CA GLY A 55 14.00 41.95 2.40
C GLY A 55 13.18 40.85 1.72
N LEU A 56 12.55 39.98 2.50
CA LEU A 56 11.29 39.35 2.11
C LEU A 56 10.25 39.68 3.18
N HIS A 57 9.17 40.34 2.77
CA HIS A 57 8.04 40.65 3.63
C HIS A 57 7.48 39.35 4.20
N ALA A 58 7.53 39.22 5.52
CA ALA A 58 6.81 38.16 6.21
C ALA A 58 5.31 38.30 5.88
N PRO A 59 4.61 37.26 5.41
CA PRO A 59 3.16 37.29 5.41
C PRO A 59 2.68 37.44 6.85
N ALA A 60 1.65 38.26 7.04
CA ALA A 60 1.12 38.64 8.33
C ALA A 60 0.92 37.43 9.26
N ALA A 61 1.39 37.55 10.50
CA ALA A 61 1.14 36.57 11.54
C ALA A 61 -0.38 36.41 11.75
N HIS A 62 -0.90 35.20 11.54
CA HIS A 62 -2.25 34.83 11.95
C HIS A 62 -2.26 34.46 13.44
N PRO A 63 -3.37 34.75 14.15
CA PRO A 63 -3.43 34.65 15.60
C PRO A 63 -3.33 33.20 16.07
N ALA A 64 -2.59 33.02 17.16
CA ALA A 64 -2.38 31.74 17.81
C ALA A 64 -3.71 31.11 18.26
N ALA A 65 -3.82 29.81 17.97
CA ALA A 65 -4.59 28.78 18.64
C ALA A 65 -5.60 29.25 19.72
N ALA A 66 -6.84 29.45 19.32
CA ALA A 66 -8.01 29.37 20.20
C ALA A 66 -8.95 28.29 19.64
N GLY A 67 -8.96 27.12 20.28
CA GLY A 67 -9.92 26.01 20.18
C GLY A 67 -10.95 26.03 19.05
N HIS A 68 -10.51 26.00 17.79
CA HIS A 68 -11.43 25.96 16.66
C HIS A 68 -11.81 24.51 16.35
N GLU A 69 -12.99 24.11 16.81
CA GLU A 69 -13.72 23.00 16.21
C GLU A 69 -13.79 23.21 14.69
N PRO A 70 -13.50 22.20 13.84
CA PRO A 70 -13.27 22.42 12.42
C PRO A 70 -14.60 22.70 11.71
N LYS A 71 -14.95 23.98 11.56
CA LYS A 71 -16.00 24.39 10.63
C LYS A 71 -15.39 24.49 9.24
N HIS A 72 -15.87 23.63 8.34
CA HIS A 72 -15.71 23.79 6.90
C HIS A 72 -16.38 25.11 6.51
N ASP A 73 -15.60 26.12 6.17
CA ASP A 73 -16.11 27.42 5.74
C ASP A 73 -15.49 27.85 4.41
N GLU A 74 -16.21 28.69 3.67
CA GLU A 74 -15.81 29.16 2.34
C GLU A 74 -14.46 29.88 2.37
N ALA A 75 -14.11 30.49 3.51
CA ALA A 75 -12.83 31.16 3.71
C ALA A 75 -11.65 30.17 3.77
N ARG A 76 -11.79 29.02 4.43
CA ARG A 76 -10.80 27.94 4.42
C ARG A 76 -10.60 27.36 3.03
N LEU A 77 -11.70 27.09 2.32
CA LEU A 77 -11.63 26.60 0.94
C LEU A 77 -10.89 27.58 0.03
N LYS A 78 -11.14 28.89 0.17
CA LYS A 78 -10.44 29.92 -0.59
C LYS A 78 -8.93 29.91 -0.29
N ARG A 79 -8.52 29.84 0.97
CA ARG A 79 -7.09 29.78 1.35
C ARG A 79 -6.43 28.49 0.85
N GLY A 80 -7.12 27.36 0.97
CA GLY A 80 -6.69 26.07 0.42
C GLY A 80 -6.47 26.14 -1.09
N LYS A 81 -7.37 26.80 -1.82
CA LYS A 81 -7.22 27.06 -3.26
C LYS A 81 -6.01 27.92 -3.57
N GLU A 82 -5.80 29.02 -2.84
CA GLU A 82 -4.64 29.90 -3.05
C GLU A 82 -3.31 29.14 -2.89
N MET A 83 -3.23 28.25 -1.90
CA MET A 83 -2.07 27.37 -1.71
C MET A 83 -1.95 26.34 -2.84
N TYR A 84 -3.05 25.71 -3.28
CA TYR A 84 -3.04 24.76 -4.40
C TYR A 84 -2.58 25.42 -5.71
N ASP A 85 -3.11 26.60 -6.02
CA ASP A 85 -2.75 27.38 -7.21
C ASP A 85 -1.26 27.77 -7.19
N HIS A 86 -0.68 27.99 -6.02
CA HIS A 86 0.73 28.37 -5.91
C HIS A 86 1.69 27.16 -5.96
N TYR A 87 1.38 26.09 -5.23
CA TYR A 87 2.31 24.98 -5.00
C TYR A 87 2.01 23.71 -5.80
N CYS A 88 0.75 23.47 -6.18
CA CYS A 88 0.30 22.16 -6.66
C CYS A 88 -0.10 22.16 -8.15
N ILE A 89 -0.64 23.28 -8.66
CA ILE A 89 -1.22 23.39 -10.02
C ILE A 89 -0.25 23.02 -11.14
N SER A 90 1.05 23.30 -10.96
CA SER A 90 2.07 23.06 -11.98
C SER A 90 2.16 21.57 -12.36
N CYS A 91 1.89 20.68 -11.41
CA CYS A 91 1.88 19.24 -11.62
C CYS A 91 0.46 18.67 -11.69
N HIS A 92 -0.43 19.05 -10.76
CA HIS A 92 -1.78 18.47 -10.67
C HIS A 92 -2.80 19.08 -11.64
N GLY A 93 -2.50 20.24 -12.23
CA GLY A 93 -3.38 20.96 -13.16
C GLY A 93 -4.52 21.70 -12.46
N GLU A 94 -5.19 22.60 -13.17
CA GLU A 94 -6.36 23.34 -12.64
C GLU A 94 -7.53 22.42 -12.28
N THR A 95 -7.65 21.31 -13.01
CA THR A 95 -8.74 20.35 -12.84
C THR A 95 -8.41 19.21 -11.88
N GLY A 96 -7.20 19.16 -11.34
CA GLY A 96 -6.75 18.09 -10.43
C GLY A 96 -6.44 16.75 -11.10
N LYS A 97 -6.44 16.68 -12.44
CA LYS A 97 -6.26 15.42 -13.20
C LYS A 97 -4.80 14.97 -13.35
N GLY A 98 -3.84 15.70 -12.81
CA GLY A 98 -2.42 15.42 -13.03
C GLY A 98 -1.92 15.84 -14.42
N ASP A 99 -2.64 16.75 -15.08
CA ASP A 99 -2.37 17.25 -16.43
C ASP A 99 -1.66 18.62 -16.45
N GLY A 100 -1.13 19.05 -15.30
CA GLY A 100 -0.34 20.28 -15.21
C GLY A 100 0.91 20.23 -16.10
N PRO A 101 1.43 21.38 -16.56
CA PRO A 101 2.56 21.44 -17.50
C PRO A 101 3.83 20.73 -16.99
N GLY A 102 4.06 20.72 -15.68
CA GLY A 102 5.13 19.98 -15.03
C GLY A 102 4.83 18.49 -14.80
N GLY A 103 3.54 18.12 -14.69
CA GLY A 103 3.08 16.74 -14.47
C GLY A 103 2.96 15.91 -15.75
N ALA A 104 2.60 16.56 -16.87
CA ALA A 104 2.29 15.90 -18.14
C ALA A 104 3.44 15.05 -18.71
N ASN A 105 4.69 15.46 -18.46
CA ASN A 105 5.89 14.81 -18.96
C ASN A 105 6.59 13.90 -17.93
N LEU A 106 6.01 13.71 -16.74
CA LEU A 106 6.62 12.84 -15.74
C LEU A 106 6.49 11.36 -16.13
N PRO A 107 7.52 10.54 -15.85
CA PRO A 107 7.46 9.10 -16.12
C PRO A 107 6.40 8.40 -15.26
N ILE A 108 6.08 8.98 -14.10
CA ILE A 108 4.91 8.63 -13.29
C ILE A 108 4.06 9.89 -13.20
N LYS A 109 2.85 9.84 -13.77
CA LYS A 109 1.93 10.97 -13.70
C LYS A 109 1.44 11.19 -12.26
N PRO A 110 1.15 12.44 -11.87
CA PRO A 110 0.47 12.71 -10.61
C PRO A 110 -0.87 11.98 -10.56
N GLN A 111 -1.31 11.64 -9.34
CA GLN A 111 -2.60 11.00 -9.13
C GLN A 111 -3.73 11.90 -9.63
N ASP A 112 -4.69 11.32 -10.37
CA ASP A 112 -5.93 12.00 -10.71
C ASP A 112 -6.78 12.15 -9.44
N LEU A 113 -6.89 13.39 -8.97
CA LEU A 113 -7.58 13.79 -7.74
C LEU A 113 -9.11 13.81 -7.93
N THR A 114 -9.58 13.74 -9.18
CA THR A 114 -11.02 13.75 -9.50
C THR A 114 -11.69 12.40 -9.30
N VAL A 115 -10.92 11.32 -9.16
CA VAL A 115 -11.46 9.97 -9.00
C VAL A 115 -11.92 9.78 -7.55
N GLY A 116 -13.18 10.11 -7.25
CA GLY A 116 -13.74 10.04 -5.90
C GLY A 116 -13.75 8.63 -5.32
N ALA A 117 -13.86 7.59 -6.15
CA ALA A 117 -13.70 6.20 -5.72
C ALA A 117 -12.31 5.91 -5.10
N VAL A 118 -11.28 6.66 -5.53
CA VAL A 118 -9.92 6.57 -4.98
C VAL A 118 -9.75 7.57 -3.84
N MET A 119 -10.21 8.80 -4.00
CA MET A 119 -9.94 9.92 -3.09
C MET A 119 -10.76 9.87 -1.79
N ASN A 120 -12.03 9.46 -1.86
CA ASN A 120 -12.94 9.44 -0.71
C ASN A 120 -12.52 8.46 0.40
N PRO A 121 -12.06 7.22 0.09
CA PRO A 121 -11.56 6.35 1.15
C PRO A 121 -10.22 6.81 1.74
N LEU A 122 -9.53 7.79 1.12
CA LEU A 122 -8.22 8.23 1.61
C LEU A 122 -8.33 9.04 2.90
N PRO A 123 -7.61 8.61 3.95
CA PRO A 123 -7.70 9.26 5.25
C PRO A 123 -7.06 10.63 5.29
N HIS A 124 -7.57 11.52 6.14
CA HIS A 124 -7.04 12.89 6.23
C HIS A 124 -5.56 12.89 6.57
N GLU A 125 -5.18 12.11 7.58
CA GLU A 125 -3.79 11.93 8.00
C GLU A 125 -2.88 11.33 6.92
N PHE A 126 -3.42 10.48 6.03
CA PHE A 126 -2.68 9.93 4.90
C PHE A 126 -2.32 11.05 3.92
N LEU A 127 -3.31 11.86 3.53
CA LEU A 127 -3.12 12.98 2.61
C LEU A 127 -2.20 14.04 3.21
N HIS A 128 -2.38 14.35 4.50
CA HIS A 128 -1.50 15.25 5.22
C HIS A 128 -0.06 14.76 5.16
N ARG A 129 0.19 13.48 5.42
CA ARG A 129 1.55 12.93 5.34
C ARG A 129 2.12 12.94 3.93
N VAL A 130 1.31 12.59 2.93
CA VAL A 130 1.73 12.64 1.52
C VAL A 130 2.16 14.05 1.12
N ILE A 131 1.43 15.08 1.55
CA ILE A 131 1.75 16.48 1.23
C ILE A 131 2.93 16.98 2.08
N SER A 132 2.91 16.72 3.38
CA SER A 132 3.93 17.24 4.30
C SER A 132 5.29 16.56 4.12
N GLU A 133 5.32 15.22 4.09
CA GLU A 133 6.54 14.40 4.08
C GLU A 133 6.89 13.87 2.68
N GLY A 134 6.02 14.11 1.69
CA GLY A 134 6.16 13.59 0.33
C GLY A 134 5.62 12.15 0.20
N PRO A 135 5.20 11.71 -1.01
CA PRO A 135 4.55 10.41 -1.18
C PRO A 135 5.46 9.22 -0.87
N GLN A 136 6.78 9.36 -0.99
CA GLN A 136 7.75 8.32 -0.60
C GLN A 136 7.61 7.88 0.86
N SER A 137 7.11 8.77 1.73
CA SER A 137 6.85 8.44 3.14
C SER A 137 5.86 7.29 3.28
N VAL A 138 4.90 7.16 2.36
CA VAL A 138 3.88 6.09 2.29
C VAL A 138 4.18 5.08 1.17
N GLY A 139 5.44 5.02 0.73
CA GLY A 139 5.90 4.11 -0.32
C GLY A 139 5.32 4.39 -1.70
N LEU A 140 5.00 5.65 -2.00
CA LEU A 140 4.70 6.14 -3.35
C LEU A 140 5.97 6.74 -4.01
N SER A 141 5.80 7.31 -5.21
CA SER A 141 6.89 7.95 -5.97
C SER A 141 7.48 9.16 -5.23
N SER A 142 8.80 9.36 -5.33
CA SER A 142 9.51 10.52 -4.77
C SER A 142 9.48 11.77 -5.69
N LEU A 143 8.75 11.72 -6.80
CA LEU A 143 8.71 12.82 -7.77
C LEU A 143 7.97 14.07 -7.26
N MET A 144 7.04 13.92 -6.32
CA MET A 144 6.42 15.05 -5.64
C MET A 144 7.27 15.41 -4.42
N PRO A 145 7.77 16.65 -4.31
CA PRO A 145 8.60 17.06 -3.19
C PRO A 145 7.78 17.11 -1.88
N PRO A 146 8.43 16.96 -0.71
CA PRO A 146 7.79 17.24 0.58
C PRO A 146 7.55 18.74 0.74
N PHE A 147 6.35 19.14 1.18
CA PHE A 147 5.98 20.56 1.33
C PHE A 147 6.06 21.09 2.77
N ARG A 148 6.36 20.25 3.77
CA ARG A 148 6.51 20.71 5.17
C ARG A 148 7.51 21.87 5.36
N PRO A 149 8.60 22.01 4.58
CA PRO A 149 9.48 23.17 4.70
C PRO A 149 8.85 24.49 4.21
N GLN A 150 7.80 24.44 3.38
CA GLN A 150 7.15 25.61 2.78
C GLN A 150 5.74 25.87 3.31
N LEU A 151 5.04 24.82 3.75
CA LEU A 151 3.67 24.86 4.25
C LEU A 151 3.63 24.33 5.69
N SER A 152 2.95 25.06 6.55
CA SER A 152 2.63 24.61 7.91
C SER A 152 1.49 23.58 7.91
N ASP A 153 1.38 22.80 8.99
CA ASP A 153 0.40 21.71 9.10
C ASP A 153 -1.06 22.19 8.85
N TRP A 154 -1.43 23.39 9.32
CA TRP A 154 -2.77 23.94 9.07
C TRP A 154 -2.99 24.38 7.61
N GLN A 155 -1.96 24.89 6.93
CA GLN A 155 -2.06 25.22 5.49
C GLN A 155 -2.24 23.95 4.68
N ILE A 156 -1.58 22.86 5.08
CA ILE A 156 -1.73 21.55 4.46
C ILE A 156 -3.17 21.04 4.67
N ASP A 157 -3.73 21.18 5.87
CA ASP A 157 -5.13 20.83 6.14
C ASP A 157 -6.12 21.59 5.23
N GLU A 158 -5.90 22.89 5.01
CA GLU A 158 -6.72 23.71 4.10
C GLU A 158 -6.56 23.29 2.64
N VAL A 159 -5.34 22.95 2.20
CA VAL A 159 -5.11 22.39 0.85
C VAL A 159 -5.85 21.06 0.68
N ILE A 160 -5.84 20.18 1.68
CA ILE A 160 -6.56 18.89 1.61
C ILE A 160 -8.07 19.12 1.46
N GLU A 161 -8.60 20.10 2.18
CA GLU A 161 -10.01 20.49 2.09
C GLU A 161 -10.39 20.92 0.66
N TYR A 162 -9.55 21.75 0.04
CA TYR A 162 -9.74 22.15 -1.36
C TYR A 162 -9.52 20.98 -2.34
N VAL A 163 -8.49 20.15 -2.15
CA VAL A 163 -8.21 19.01 -3.02
C VAL A 163 -9.37 18.00 -3.04
N ARG A 164 -10.06 17.83 -1.91
CA ARG A 164 -11.25 16.97 -1.82
C ARG A 164 -12.44 17.48 -2.65
N THR A 165 -12.49 18.76 -3.02
CA THR A 165 -13.57 19.29 -3.86
C THR A 165 -13.48 18.84 -5.32
N PHE A 166 -12.33 18.31 -5.77
CA PHE A 166 -12.18 17.76 -7.12
C PHE A 166 -12.86 16.41 -7.31
N ALA A 167 -13.09 15.66 -6.22
CA ALA A 167 -13.50 14.26 -6.26
C ALA A 167 -14.94 14.08 -6.77
N GLU A 168 -15.11 13.18 -7.74
CA GLU A 168 -16.40 12.71 -8.25
C GLU A 168 -16.49 11.17 -8.10
N PRO A 169 -17.46 10.64 -7.33
CA PRO A 169 -18.51 11.35 -6.59
C PRO A 169 -17.95 12.21 -5.45
N ALA A 170 -18.68 13.28 -5.11
CA ALA A 170 -18.31 14.25 -4.08
C ALA A 170 -17.81 13.60 -2.78
N PHE A 171 -16.81 14.23 -2.17
CA PHE A 171 -16.24 13.77 -0.91
C PHE A 171 -17.30 13.71 0.18
N ASP A 172 -17.38 12.54 0.81
CA ASP A 172 -18.21 12.31 1.98
C ASP A 172 -17.28 12.00 3.16
N PRO A 173 -17.30 12.79 4.24
CA PRO A 173 -16.56 12.49 5.47
C PRO A 173 -16.91 11.12 6.05
N ALA A 174 -18.15 10.66 5.83
CA ALA A 174 -18.59 9.31 6.13
C ALA A 174 -18.14 8.27 5.08
N ASN A 175 -17.20 8.60 4.17
CA ASN A 175 -16.41 7.64 3.37
C ASN A 175 -14.89 7.53 3.69
N VAL A 176 -14.33 8.37 4.59
CA VAL A 176 -12.94 8.36 5.06
C VAL A 176 -12.58 7.19 6.00
N LEU A 177 -11.63 6.33 5.61
CA LEU A 177 -11.14 5.28 6.51
C LEU A 177 -10.37 5.89 7.72
N PRO A 178 -10.63 5.52 8.98
CA PRO A 178 -9.80 5.98 10.10
C PRO A 178 -8.46 5.22 10.14
N ILE A 179 -7.31 5.92 10.08
CA ILE A 179 -5.97 5.30 10.22
C ILE A 179 -5.50 5.32 11.66
N ALA A 180 -4.78 4.27 12.04
CA ALA A 180 -3.93 4.25 13.22
C ALA A 180 -2.81 5.31 13.09
N LYS A 181 -2.88 6.38 13.89
CA LYS A 181 -1.91 7.50 13.89
C LYS A 181 -0.43 7.09 14.06
N VAL A 182 -0.15 5.87 14.50
CA VAL A 182 1.20 5.36 14.75
C VAL A 182 1.46 4.16 13.83
N ARG A 183 2.65 4.12 13.22
CA ARG A 183 3.20 2.94 12.56
C ARG A 183 3.57 1.89 13.61
N GLU A 184 2.59 1.14 14.06
CA GLU A 184 2.71 0.16 15.16
C GLU A 184 3.33 -1.19 14.71
N GLY A 185 3.70 -1.34 13.43
CA GLY A 185 4.17 -2.61 12.85
C GLY A 185 5.68 -2.71 12.63
N PRO A 186 6.23 -3.91 12.39
CA PRO A 186 7.64 -4.09 12.03
C PRO A 186 7.91 -3.52 10.63
N VAL A 187 9.06 -2.85 10.47
CA VAL A 187 9.51 -2.32 9.18
C VAL A 187 9.74 -3.48 8.20
N GLN A 188 9.06 -3.46 7.06
CA GLN A 188 9.14 -4.50 6.05
C GLN A 188 10.30 -4.24 5.06
N PRO A 189 10.86 -5.27 4.39
CA PRO A 189 11.92 -5.10 3.39
C PRO A 189 11.52 -4.19 2.22
N ILE A 190 10.24 -4.23 1.84
CA ILE A 190 9.60 -3.32 0.91
C ILE A 190 8.41 -2.70 1.62
N PHE A 191 8.26 -1.38 1.56
CA PHE A 191 7.08 -0.72 2.09
C PHE A 191 5.88 -1.01 1.19
N PHE A 192 5.09 -2.03 1.55
CA PHE A 192 3.87 -2.40 0.85
C PHE A 192 2.64 -1.79 1.54
N SER A 193 1.91 -0.94 0.81
CA SER A 193 0.71 -0.28 1.31
C SER A 193 -0.56 -1.06 0.93
N HIS A 194 -1.27 -1.59 1.93
CA HIS A 194 -2.60 -2.18 1.70
C HIS A 194 -3.67 -1.11 1.44
N VAL A 195 -3.45 0.14 1.89
CA VAL A 195 -4.34 1.27 1.63
C VAL A 195 -4.48 1.52 0.14
N ILE A 196 -3.37 1.50 -0.61
CA ILE A 196 -3.41 1.71 -2.06
C ILE A 196 -4.08 0.51 -2.75
N HIS A 197 -3.62 -0.71 -2.45
CA HIS A 197 -4.06 -1.91 -3.19
C HIS A 197 -5.50 -2.32 -2.87
N ALA A 198 -5.82 -2.48 -1.58
CA ALA A 198 -7.13 -2.94 -1.13
C ALA A 198 -8.09 -1.79 -0.81
N GLY A 199 -7.59 -0.65 -0.32
CA GLY A 199 -8.42 0.51 0.04
C GLY A 199 -8.79 1.40 -1.15
N SER A 200 -7.83 1.81 -1.98
CA SER A 200 -8.09 2.71 -3.11
C SER A 200 -8.48 1.96 -4.37
N TYR A 201 -7.67 0.97 -4.78
CA TYR A 201 -7.93 0.17 -5.99
C TYR A 201 -8.90 -0.99 -5.78
N GLN A 202 -9.37 -1.20 -4.55
CA GLN A 202 -10.39 -2.21 -4.22
C GLN A 202 -10.01 -3.63 -4.69
N ILE A 203 -8.70 -3.95 -4.71
CA ILE A 203 -8.23 -5.29 -5.05
C ILE A 203 -8.66 -6.26 -3.95
N ALA A 204 -9.45 -7.27 -4.31
CA ALA A 204 -9.94 -8.27 -3.36
C ALA A 204 -8.78 -8.98 -2.63
N CYS A 205 -8.92 -9.17 -1.30
CA CYS A 205 -7.85 -9.74 -0.46
C CYS A 205 -7.36 -11.11 -0.98
N GLN A 206 -8.30 -11.94 -1.48
CA GLN A 206 -8.01 -13.28 -1.98
C GLN A 206 -7.32 -13.29 -3.35
N TYR A 207 -7.16 -12.14 -4.01
CA TYR A 207 -6.38 -12.06 -5.25
C TYR A 207 -4.90 -12.31 -4.98
N CYS A 208 -4.36 -11.68 -3.92
CA CYS A 208 -2.98 -11.89 -3.48
C CYS A 208 -2.87 -13.07 -2.51
N HIS A 209 -3.81 -13.19 -1.55
CA HIS A 209 -3.84 -14.26 -0.56
C HIS A 209 -4.72 -15.44 -1.03
N ALA A 210 -4.44 -15.93 -2.24
CA ALA A 210 -5.29 -16.90 -2.94
C ALA A 210 -5.47 -18.23 -2.20
N ASN A 211 -4.53 -18.61 -1.33
CA ASN A 211 -4.58 -19.85 -0.57
C ASN A 211 -5.49 -19.77 0.66
N ALA A 212 -5.97 -18.57 1.06
CA ALA A 212 -6.83 -18.39 2.23
C ALA A 212 -8.10 -19.27 2.16
N ARG A 213 -8.65 -19.46 0.95
CA ARG A 213 -9.86 -20.28 0.72
C ARG A 213 -9.60 -21.76 0.45
N ARG A 214 -8.34 -22.20 0.43
CA ARG A 214 -7.95 -23.56 -0.02
C ARG A 214 -6.99 -24.30 0.91
N SER A 215 -6.23 -23.58 1.73
CA SER A 215 -5.15 -24.14 2.53
C SER A 215 -5.25 -23.72 3.99
N ARG A 216 -4.42 -24.35 4.84
CA ARG A 216 -4.28 -23.97 6.24
C ARG A 216 -3.69 -22.57 6.38
N ALA A 217 -2.74 -22.21 5.52
CA ALA A 217 -2.15 -20.88 5.48
C ALA A 217 -2.69 -20.07 4.29
N ALA A 218 -3.05 -18.81 4.53
CA ALA A 218 -3.37 -17.87 3.46
C ALA A 218 -2.18 -17.61 2.51
N GLY A 219 -0.95 -17.74 3.04
CA GLY A 219 0.28 -17.48 2.32
C GLY A 219 0.51 -15.99 2.07
N ILE A 220 1.75 -15.66 1.70
CA ILE A 220 2.11 -14.34 1.19
C ILE A 220 2.31 -14.49 -0.33
N PRO A 221 1.84 -13.56 -1.17
CA PRO A 221 2.00 -13.65 -2.62
C PRO A 221 3.47 -13.79 -3.03
N SER A 222 3.71 -14.52 -4.13
CA SER A 222 5.02 -14.59 -4.76
C SER A 222 5.40 -13.26 -5.41
N VAL A 223 6.70 -13.05 -5.64
CA VAL A 223 7.22 -11.89 -6.39
C VAL A 223 6.58 -11.81 -7.78
N GLU A 224 6.32 -12.96 -8.42
CA GLU A 224 5.63 -13.04 -9.70
C GLU A 224 4.23 -12.44 -9.67
N LYS A 225 3.46 -12.68 -8.60
CA LYS A 225 2.12 -12.10 -8.45
C LYS A 225 2.16 -10.58 -8.44
N CYS A 226 3.17 -9.98 -7.80
CA CYS A 226 3.42 -8.54 -7.80
C CYS A 226 3.80 -8.06 -9.22
N MET A 227 4.72 -8.78 -9.86
CA MET A 227 5.24 -8.44 -11.19
C MET A 227 4.22 -8.61 -12.31
N GLY A 228 3.13 -9.34 -12.09
CA GLY A 228 2.02 -9.41 -13.03
C GLY A 228 1.44 -8.03 -13.39
N CYS A 229 1.43 -7.09 -12.46
CA CYS A 229 1.01 -5.70 -12.71
C CYS A 229 2.19 -4.72 -12.73
N HIS A 230 3.18 -4.90 -11.84
CA HIS A 230 4.32 -3.99 -11.69
C HIS A 230 5.31 -3.96 -12.88
N LYS A 231 5.10 -4.83 -13.88
CA LYS A 231 5.76 -4.72 -15.19
C LYS A 231 5.24 -3.57 -16.05
N VAL A 232 3.95 -3.24 -15.96
CA VAL A 232 3.27 -2.33 -16.90
C VAL A 232 2.69 -1.08 -16.24
N VAL A 233 2.39 -1.12 -14.94
CA VAL A 233 1.90 0.06 -14.23
C VAL A 233 3.01 1.10 -14.07
N ALA A 234 2.66 2.37 -14.21
CA ALA A 234 3.56 3.53 -14.11
C ALA A 234 4.02 3.78 -12.66
N ALA A 235 4.72 2.80 -12.08
CA ALA A 235 5.33 2.90 -10.76
C ALA A 235 6.85 2.64 -10.81
N GLN A 236 7.46 2.61 -12.00
CA GLN A 236 8.89 2.28 -12.19
C GLN A 236 9.85 3.33 -11.57
N GLY A 237 9.38 4.57 -11.37
CA GLY A 237 10.08 5.63 -10.62
C GLY A 237 9.90 5.58 -9.09
N ASN A 238 9.15 4.62 -8.54
CA ASN A 238 9.02 4.44 -7.09
C ASN A 238 10.13 3.52 -6.57
N GLU A 239 10.89 3.99 -5.58
CA GLU A 239 12.00 3.25 -4.96
C GLU A 239 11.55 1.88 -4.42
N GLN A 240 10.35 1.78 -3.85
CA GLN A 240 9.83 0.52 -3.30
C GLN A 240 9.53 -0.50 -4.41
N VAL A 241 9.06 -0.03 -5.56
CA VAL A 241 8.84 -0.87 -6.74
C VAL A 241 10.17 -1.24 -7.38
N GLN A 242 11.19 -0.38 -7.34
CA GLN A 242 12.55 -0.72 -7.77
C GLN A 242 13.15 -1.84 -6.91
N LYS A 243 12.93 -1.81 -5.58
CA LYS A 243 13.30 -2.94 -4.71
C LYS A 243 12.61 -4.23 -5.14
N LEU A 244 11.32 -4.18 -5.48
CA LEU A 244 10.58 -5.33 -6.02
C LEU A 244 11.20 -5.87 -7.31
N HIS A 245 11.52 -5.00 -8.27
CA HIS A 245 12.22 -5.40 -9.52
C HIS A 245 13.57 -6.06 -9.19
N GLY A 246 14.31 -5.53 -8.21
CA GLY A 246 15.57 -6.15 -7.75
C GLY A 246 15.41 -7.59 -7.24
N TYR A 247 14.34 -7.91 -6.49
CA TYR A 247 14.04 -9.30 -6.09
C TYR A 247 13.59 -10.16 -7.27
N TRP A 248 12.83 -9.59 -8.20
CA TRP A 248 12.40 -10.28 -9.42
C TRP A 248 13.57 -10.68 -10.31
N ASP A 249 14.50 -9.76 -10.57
CA ASP A 249 15.65 -9.97 -11.43
C ASP A 249 16.62 -11.01 -10.85
N LYS A 250 16.77 -11.03 -9.52
CA LYS A 250 17.56 -12.03 -8.80
C LYS A 250 16.83 -13.37 -8.65
N GLN A 251 15.54 -13.43 -8.98
CA GLN A 251 14.67 -14.59 -8.72
C GLN A 251 14.65 -15.00 -7.24
N GLU A 252 14.78 -14.03 -6.34
CA GLU A 252 14.81 -14.23 -4.90
C GLU A 252 13.44 -13.91 -4.27
N PRO A 253 12.97 -14.68 -3.28
CA PRO A 253 11.77 -14.32 -2.54
C PRO A 253 12.02 -13.08 -1.68
N ILE A 254 10.99 -12.24 -1.51
CA ILE A 254 11.05 -11.12 -0.57
C ILE A 254 11.02 -11.67 0.86
N PRO A 255 11.99 -11.32 1.74
CA PRO A 255 12.09 -11.85 3.10
C PRO A 255 11.11 -11.13 4.06
N TRP A 256 9.81 -11.27 3.82
CA TRP A 256 8.76 -10.61 4.60
C TRP A 256 8.84 -10.92 6.09
N ILE A 257 8.67 -9.90 6.93
CA ILE A 257 8.58 -10.07 8.38
C ILE A 257 7.13 -10.38 8.73
N ARG A 258 6.89 -11.60 9.22
CA ARG A 258 5.55 -12.06 9.58
C ARG A 258 5.02 -11.31 10.81
N VAL A 259 3.89 -10.63 10.64
CA VAL A 259 3.24 -9.83 11.69
C VAL A 259 2.35 -10.70 12.59
N PHE A 260 1.41 -11.44 11.99
CA PHE A 260 0.53 -12.34 12.74
C PHE A 260 1.18 -13.71 12.90
N ARG A 261 1.58 -14.04 14.14
CA ARG A 261 2.17 -15.34 14.49
C ARG A 261 1.38 -15.96 15.64
N LEU A 262 0.91 -17.18 15.42
CA LEU A 262 0.46 -18.07 16.49
C LEU A 262 1.63 -18.96 16.90
N PRO A 263 1.66 -19.45 18.16
CA PRO A 263 2.64 -20.45 18.57
C PRO A 263 2.60 -21.68 17.66
N GLU A 264 3.73 -22.35 17.49
CA GLU A 264 3.87 -23.44 16.50
C GLU A 264 3.03 -24.69 16.84
N TYR A 265 2.74 -24.88 18.13
CA TYR A 265 1.82 -25.91 18.62
C TYR A 265 0.34 -25.59 18.36
N VAL A 266 0.02 -24.45 17.74
CA VAL A 266 -1.34 -24.05 17.37
C VAL A 266 -1.52 -24.12 15.86
N GLN A 267 -2.40 -24.99 15.40
CA GLN A 267 -2.86 -25.05 14.02
C GLN A 267 -4.08 -24.15 13.82
N PHE A 268 -4.01 -23.29 12.80
CA PHE A 268 -5.11 -22.39 12.42
C PHE A 268 -5.36 -22.51 10.91
N PRO A 269 -6.31 -23.35 10.47
CA PRO A 269 -6.60 -23.51 9.05
C PRO A 269 -7.50 -22.39 8.52
N HIS A 270 -6.97 -21.51 7.66
CA HIS A 270 -7.74 -20.41 7.04
C HIS A 270 -8.95 -20.93 6.24
N VAL A 271 -8.78 -22.01 5.48
CA VAL A 271 -9.82 -22.59 4.62
C VAL A 271 -11.13 -22.86 5.38
N ASN A 272 -11.06 -23.40 6.60
CA ASN A 272 -12.25 -23.71 7.38
C ASN A 272 -13.01 -22.44 7.78
N HIS A 273 -12.29 -21.40 8.18
CA HIS A 273 -12.89 -20.12 8.60
C HIS A 273 -13.49 -19.37 7.41
N ILE A 274 -12.80 -19.34 6.26
CA ILE A 274 -13.30 -18.70 5.04
C ILE A 274 -14.51 -19.45 4.48
N GLN A 275 -14.51 -20.79 4.50
CA GLN A 275 -15.67 -21.60 4.08
C GLN A 275 -16.87 -21.44 5.00
N ALA A 276 -16.66 -21.15 6.28
CA ALA A 276 -17.71 -20.80 7.22
C ALA A 276 -18.30 -19.40 6.96
N GLY A 277 -17.70 -18.58 6.09
CA GLY A 277 -18.20 -17.24 5.75
C GLY A 277 -17.65 -16.12 6.63
N LEU A 278 -16.56 -16.36 7.38
CA LEU A 278 -15.89 -15.30 8.15
C LEU A 278 -15.17 -14.32 7.21
N VAL A 279 -15.33 -13.02 7.52
CA VAL A 279 -14.62 -11.94 6.83
C VAL A 279 -13.22 -11.73 7.43
N CYS A 280 -12.25 -11.37 6.59
CA CYS A 280 -10.83 -11.21 6.98
C CYS A 280 -10.65 -10.20 8.13
N GLN A 281 -11.44 -9.12 8.10
CA GLN A 281 -11.36 -8.00 9.03
C GLN A 281 -11.71 -8.38 10.47
N THR A 282 -12.51 -9.43 10.66
CA THR A 282 -12.84 -9.95 11.99
C THR A 282 -11.58 -10.30 12.77
N CYS A 283 -10.61 -10.96 12.11
CA CYS A 283 -9.36 -11.41 12.74
C CYS A 283 -8.21 -10.39 12.56
N HIS A 284 -8.04 -9.84 11.35
CA HIS A 284 -6.88 -9.02 11.01
C HIS A 284 -7.10 -7.52 11.24
N GLY A 285 -8.32 -7.09 11.57
CA GLY A 285 -8.68 -5.68 11.58
C GLY A 285 -8.82 -5.11 10.16
N ARG A 286 -8.97 -3.79 10.06
CA ARG A 286 -9.17 -3.08 8.79
C ARG A 286 -7.86 -2.94 8.01
N ILE A 287 -7.38 -4.03 7.43
CA ILE A 287 -6.11 -4.07 6.69
C ILE A 287 -6.12 -3.07 5.52
N GLU A 288 -7.27 -2.86 4.88
CA GLU A 288 -7.46 -1.87 3.82
C GLU A 288 -7.24 -0.41 4.27
N ALA A 289 -7.23 -0.15 5.58
CA ALA A 289 -6.93 1.15 6.18
C ALA A 289 -5.58 1.17 6.91
N MET A 290 -4.81 0.08 6.88
CA MET A 290 -3.51 -0.02 7.53
C MET A 290 -2.40 0.31 6.54
N GLU A 291 -1.77 1.47 6.71
CA GLU A 291 -0.55 1.81 5.96
C GLU A 291 0.55 0.78 6.20
N GLN A 292 0.69 0.35 7.45
CA GLN A 292 1.61 -0.68 7.87
C GLN A 292 0.86 -1.69 8.72
N VAL A 293 0.87 -2.94 8.25
CA VAL A 293 0.20 -4.03 8.96
C VAL A 293 0.89 -4.21 10.31
N HIS A 294 0.07 -4.15 11.35
CA HIS A 294 0.48 -4.42 12.73
C HIS A 294 -0.53 -5.40 13.33
N ALA A 295 -0.06 -6.14 14.32
CA ALA A 295 -0.91 -6.97 15.13
C ALA A 295 -0.92 -6.37 16.53
N ARG A 296 -2.09 -5.92 17.00
CA ARG A 296 -2.30 -5.73 18.44
C ARG A 296 -2.52 -7.11 19.07
N THR A 297 -1.43 -7.87 19.16
CA THR A 297 -1.38 -9.19 19.79
C THR A 297 -0.50 -9.07 21.04
N GLY A 298 -1.10 -9.07 22.23
CA GLY A 298 -0.35 -8.98 23.48
C GLY A 298 -1.10 -8.22 24.59
N GLN A 299 -0.55 -8.29 25.80
CA GLN A 299 -1.07 -7.55 26.96
C GLN A 299 -0.83 -6.05 26.78
N HIS A 300 -1.88 -5.27 26.93
CA HIS A 300 -1.79 -3.83 27.13
C HIS A 300 -1.94 -3.53 28.61
N ILE A 301 -1.25 -2.51 29.11
CA ILE A 301 -1.43 -2.02 30.48
C ILE A 301 -2.91 -1.71 30.79
N GLY A 302 -3.67 -1.25 29.78
CA GLY A 302 -5.11 -1.07 29.89
C GLY A 302 -5.88 -2.37 30.15
N ASN A 303 -5.47 -3.49 29.55
CA ASN A 303 -6.08 -4.80 29.79
C ASN A 303 -5.75 -5.30 31.21
N ASP A 304 -4.52 -5.08 31.68
CA ASP A 304 -4.10 -5.46 33.03
C ASP A 304 -4.82 -4.60 34.10
N LEU A 305 -5.01 -3.30 33.84
CA LEU A 305 -5.81 -2.42 34.70
C LEU A 305 -7.29 -2.83 34.74
N MET A 306 -7.88 -3.19 33.61
CA MET A 306 -9.27 -3.63 33.54
C MET A 306 -9.47 -4.99 34.21
N ASN A 307 -8.52 -5.93 34.04
CA ASN A 307 -8.49 -7.20 34.79
C ASN A 307 -8.36 -6.96 36.30
N LEU A 308 -7.48 -6.03 36.72
CA LEU A 308 -7.32 -5.62 38.12
C LEU A 308 -8.61 -5.00 38.69
N ALA A 309 -9.36 -4.28 37.86
CA ALA A 309 -10.65 -3.68 38.21
C ALA A 309 -11.85 -4.66 38.10
N GLY A 310 -11.60 -5.94 37.83
CA GLY A 310 -12.65 -6.97 37.72
C GLY A 310 -13.55 -6.83 36.50
N MET A 311 -13.14 -6.06 35.48
CA MET A 311 -13.89 -5.88 34.24
C MET A 311 -13.40 -6.87 33.17
N PRO A 312 -14.30 -7.67 32.56
CA PRO A 312 -13.90 -8.62 31.53
C PRO A 312 -13.40 -7.88 30.28
N VAL A 313 -12.15 -8.12 29.90
CA VAL A 313 -11.58 -7.59 28.66
C VAL A 313 -11.64 -8.71 27.61
N PRO A 314 -12.29 -8.51 26.45
CA PRO A 314 -12.12 -9.44 25.35
C PRO A 314 -10.63 -9.49 25.00
N GLY A 315 -10.04 -10.68 25.09
CA GLY A 315 -8.61 -10.86 24.84
C GLY A 315 -8.22 -10.27 23.49
N PRO A 316 -6.96 -9.82 23.30
CA PRO A 316 -6.46 -9.37 22.00
C PRO A 316 -6.81 -10.39 20.92
N LYS A 317 -7.10 -9.92 19.70
CA LYS A 317 -7.43 -10.81 18.57
C LYS A 317 -6.34 -11.87 18.43
N LEU A 318 -6.75 -13.09 18.06
CA LEU A 318 -5.87 -14.24 17.87
C LEU A 318 -5.20 -14.78 19.15
N THR A 319 -5.70 -14.42 20.33
CA THR A 319 -5.40 -15.13 21.59
C THR A 319 -6.38 -16.29 21.81
N MET A 320 -5.98 -17.31 22.59
CA MET A 320 -6.83 -18.47 22.87
C MET A 320 -8.21 -18.05 23.44
N GLY A 321 -8.23 -17.14 24.41
CA GLY A 321 -9.48 -16.65 25.02
C GLY A 321 -10.40 -16.02 23.99
N TRP A 322 -9.86 -15.24 23.06
CA TRP A 322 -10.63 -14.65 21.96
C TRP A 322 -11.18 -15.71 20.99
N CYS A 323 -10.37 -16.72 20.63
CA CYS A 323 -10.80 -17.81 19.75
C CYS A 323 -11.95 -18.63 20.37
N VAL A 324 -11.81 -19.02 21.64
CA VAL A 324 -12.83 -19.79 22.37
C VAL A 324 -14.13 -19.00 22.48
N GLU A 325 -14.06 -17.71 22.79
CA GLU A 325 -15.24 -16.86 22.90
C GLU A 325 -15.97 -16.70 21.55
N CYS A 326 -15.20 -16.51 20.48
CA CYS A 326 -15.75 -16.47 19.12
C CYS A 326 -16.46 -17.78 18.76
N HIS A 327 -15.83 -18.94 19.03
CA HIS A 327 -16.42 -20.25 18.74
C HIS A 327 -17.68 -20.50 19.57
N ARG A 328 -17.70 -20.14 20.86
CA ARG A 328 -18.90 -20.21 21.71
C ARG A 328 -20.02 -19.34 21.17
N THR A 329 -19.72 -18.08 20.84
CA THR A 329 -20.69 -17.14 20.28
C THR A 329 -21.30 -17.68 18.98
N VAL A 330 -20.48 -18.23 18.10
CA VAL A 330 -20.95 -18.83 16.83
C VAL A 330 -21.81 -20.07 17.08
N ASN A 331 -21.47 -20.90 18.07
CA ASN A 331 -22.29 -22.07 18.42
C ASN A 331 -23.65 -21.69 19.03
N GLU A 332 -23.70 -20.63 19.84
CA GLU A 332 -24.93 -20.16 20.49
C GLU A 332 -25.85 -19.39 19.54
N LYS A 333 -25.27 -18.46 18.76
CA LYS A 333 -26.03 -17.46 17.99
C LYS A 333 -25.96 -17.69 16.47
N GLY A 334 -25.21 -18.70 16.03
CA GLY A 334 -24.80 -18.85 14.64
C GLY A 334 -23.70 -17.85 14.28
N LEU A 335 -23.21 -17.93 13.03
CA LEU A 335 -22.43 -16.84 12.44
C LEU A 335 -23.36 -15.64 12.26
N VAL A 336 -23.50 -14.86 13.33
CA VAL A 336 -24.05 -13.51 13.22
C VAL A 336 -23.13 -12.82 12.24
N ALA A 337 -23.68 -12.30 11.14
CA ALA A 337 -22.92 -11.47 10.23
C ALA A 337 -22.17 -10.48 11.11
N VAL A 338 -20.85 -10.62 11.19
CA VAL A 338 -20.01 -9.55 11.65
C VAL A 338 -20.16 -8.54 10.53
N GLN A 339 -21.27 -7.79 10.58
CA GLN A 339 -21.31 -6.47 10.02
C GLN A 339 -19.99 -5.88 10.53
N PRO A 340 -19.01 -5.54 9.67
CA PRO A 340 -18.09 -4.51 10.10
C PRO A 340 -19.00 -3.44 10.67
N THR A 341 -18.84 -3.14 11.95
CA THR A 341 -19.87 -2.51 12.79
C THR A 341 -20.61 -1.43 12.01
N ARG A 342 -21.92 -1.27 12.25
CA ARG A 342 -22.81 -0.27 11.64
C ARG A 342 -22.41 1.19 11.93
N ASP A 343 -21.12 1.41 12.14
CA ASP A 343 -20.37 2.63 12.25
C ASP A 343 -19.44 2.66 11.01
N ALA A 344 -20.09 2.79 9.85
CA ALA A 344 -20.05 4.04 9.08
C ALA A 344 -19.85 3.92 7.56
N TRP A 345 -20.16 2.86 6.82
CA TRP A 345 -19.80 2.87 5.39
C TRP A 345 -20.82 2.13 4.53
N GLY A 346 -21.72 2.86 3.87
CA GLY A 346 -22.80 2.35 3.00
C GLY A 346 -22.37 1.55 1.77
N ALA A 347 -21.19 0.92 1.79
CA ALA A 347 -20.90 -0.20 0.92
C ALA A 347 -21.88 -1.33 1.23
N ALA A 348 -22.60 -1.80 0.20
CA ALA A 348 -23.40 -2.99 0.31
C ALA A 348 -22.55 -4.10 0.95
N PRO A 349 -23.07 -4.83 1.95
CA PRO A 349 -22.34 -5.94 2.53
C PRO A 349 -21.88 -6.85 1.40
N TRP A 350 -20.59 -7.21 1.39
CA TRP A 350 -20.17 -8.40 0.67
C TRP A 350 -21.15 -9.50 1.07
N PRO A 351 -21.79 -10.21 0.12
CA PRO A 351 -22.85 -11.15 0.46
C PRO A 351 -22.25 -12.18 1.41
N VAL A 352 -22.62 -12.07 2.69
CA VAL A 352 -22.30 -13.07 3.69
C VAL A 352 -23.19 -14.25 3.35
N GLY A 353 -22.71 -15.07 2.42
CA GLY A 353 -23.31 -16.34 2.08
C GLY A 353 -23.06 -17.31 3.22
N ALA A 354 -23.70 -17.08 4.37
CA ALA A 354 -23.82 -18.08 5.39
C ALA A 354 -25.26 -18.59 5.31
N ASP A 355 -25.42 -19.73 4.63
CA ASP A 355 -26.40 -20.72 5.05
C ASP A 355 -26.24 -20.87 6.58
N ASP A 356 -27.21 -20.34 7.32
CA ASP A 356 -27.31 -20.36 8.78
C ASP A 356 -27.15 -21.75 9.41
N LYS A 357 -27.31 -22.80 8.60
CA LYS A 357 -27.16 -24.22 8.96
C LYS A 357 -25.71 -24.74 8.92
N LYS A 358 -24.80 -24.15 8.13
CA LYS A 358 -23.39 -24.63 8.04
C LYS A 358 -22.46 -24.07 9.12
N ALA A 359 -22.87 -22.99 9.78
CA ALA A 359 -22.07 -22.29 10.78
C ALA A 359 -22.12 -22.89 12.20
N ARG A 360 -23.06 -23.78 12.48
CA ARG A 360 -23.32 -24.30 13.84
C ARG A 360 -22.51 -25.56 14.13
N ASN A 361 -21.17 -25.45 14.17
CA ASN A 361 -20.28 -26.48 14.74
C ASN A 361 -18.84 -25.96 14.87
N ALA A 362 -18.64 -24.80 15.49
CA ALA A 362 -17.29 -24.29 15.75
C ALA A 362 -16.62 -25.16 16.85
N PRO A 363 -15.48 -25.82 16.56
CA PRO A 363 -14.88 -26.80 17.46
C PRO A 363 -14.32 -26.15 18.72
N LEU A 364 -14.48 -26.80 19.87
CA LEU A 364 -13.93 -26.34 21.16
C LEU A 364 -12.96 -27.34 21.77
N GLU A 365 -12.76 -28.49 21.13
CA GLU A 365 -11.88 -29.56 21.57
C GLU A 365 -10.43 -29.18 21.34
N CYS A 366 -9.58 -29.37 22.36
CA CYS A 366 -8.16 -29.01 22.30
C CYS A 366 -7.45 -29.61 21.07
N VAL A 367 -7.77 -30.87 20.72
CA VAL A 367 -7.15 -31.62 19.63
C VAL A 367 -7.35 -31.02 18.23
N VAL A 368 -8.27 -30.07 18.08
CA VAL A 368 -8.56 -29.44 16.79
C VAL A 368 -7.54 -28.34 16.46
N CYS A 369 -6.99 -27.70 17.49
CA CYS A 369 -6.05 -26.60 17.33
C CYS A 369 -4.67 -26.91 17.93
N HIS A 370 -4.59 -27.79 18.92
CA HIS A 370 -3.34 -28.12 19.63
C HIS A 370 -2.86 -29.52 19.23
N HIS A 371 -1.63 -29.58 18.70
CA HIS A 371 -0.94 -30.82 18.36
C HIS A 371 0.47 -30.84 18.91
#